data_AF-A0AAN0MP83-F1
#
_entry.id   AF-A0AAN0MP83-F1
#
_cell.length_a   1.000
_cell.length_b   1.000
_cell.length_c   1.000
_cell.angle_alpha   90.00
_cell.angle_beta   90.00
_cell.angle_gamma   90.00
#
_symmetry.space_group_name_H-M   'P 1'
#
loop_
_entity.id
_entity.type
_entity.pdbx_description
1 polymer ?
#
loop_
_entity_poly.entity_id
_entity_poly.type
_entity_poly.pdbx_seq_one_letter_code
_entity_poly.pdbx_strand_id
1 'polypeptide(L)'
;MTYCVAIKLNAGLVFLSDSRTNAGLDHISTFRKMMVYEKRGERFMVLLSAGNLSISQSVREILQTQQLEDENGGPPITIWNAKSMFDATRVLGAAVRHIQERDGKALERAGVDFNCSLVFGGQIAGESPRLFQVYSAGNFIEATAETPYFQIGEAKYGKPVLDRVLTPTTPLNEAAKCALVSMDSTLKSNLSVGLPLDLVVYETDALACDNIACIDEFNQYFRMVRNTWGDKLRQAFDSIEDPHWDSGDNAASIQPDSSAIRPVKKITNSNVML
;
A
#
# COMPACT_ATOMS: atom_id res chain seq x y z
N MET A 1 -3.27 10.59 5.98
CA MET A 1 -2.10 11.29 5.40
C MET A 1 -0.93 10.33 5.22
N THR A 2 -1.09 9.30 4.39
CA THR A 2 -0.06 8.30 4.09
C THR A 2 -0.58 7.44 2.95
N TYR A 3 0.26 7.01 2.02
CA TYR A 3 -0.01 5.86 1.16
C TYR A 3 1.27 5.03 0.99
N CYS A 4 1.19 3.75 1.35
CA CYS A 4 2.22 2.76 1.09
C CYS A 4 1.62 1.53 0.42
N VAL A 5 2.40 0.88 -0.45
CA VAL A 5 2.04 -0.36 -1.12
C VAL A 5 3.24 -1.31 -1.12
N ALA A 6 2.97 -2.59 -0.89
CA ALA A 6 3.93 -3.66 -1.07
C ALA A 6 3.33 -4.77 -1.92
N ILE A 7 4.12 -5.32 -2.84
CA ILE A 7 3.71 -6.31 -3.82
C ILE A 7 4.64 -7.52 -3.68
N LYS A 8 4.06 -8.72 -3.67
CA LYS A 8 4.72 -10.02 -3.64
C LYS A 8 4.45 -10.76 -4.96
N LEU A 9 5.51 -11.11 -5.64
CA LEU A 9 5.51 -11.79 -6.93
C LEU A 9 6.41 -13.02 -6.84
N ASN A 10 6.32 -13.92 -7.82
CA ASN A 10 7.26 -15.05 -7.91
C ASN A 10 8.71 -14.56 -8.07
N ALA A 11 8.90 -13.43 -8.77
CA ALA A 11 10.21 -12.83 -9.01
C ALA A 11 10.79 -12.06 -7.81
N GLY A 12 9.99 -11.74 -6.79
CA GLY A 12 10.46 -11.04 -5.59
C GLY A 12 9.43 -10.09 -4.99
N LEU A 13 9.91 -8.97 -4.44
CA LEU A 13 9.10 -8.00 -3.70
C LEU A 13 9.30 -6.57 -4.24
N VAL A 14 8.24 -5.78 -4.27
CA VAL A 14 8.30 -4.34 -4.58
C VAL A 14 7.64 -3.57 -3.44
N PHE A 15 8.31 -2.55 -2.92
CA PHE A 15 7.78 -1.68 -1.88
C PHE A 15 7.83 -0.24 -2.34
N LEU A 16 6.76 0.52 -2.10
CA LEU A 16 6.68 1.95 -2.38
C LEU A 16 5.96 2.66 -1.23
N SER A 17 6.53 3.75 -0.73
CA SER A 17 5.88 4.60 0.27
C SER A 17 6.02 6.08 -0.07
N ASP A 18 4.97 6.85 0.19
CA ASP A 18 5.05 8.31 0.22
C ASP A 18 5.68 8.79 1.54
N SER A 19 5.95 10.10 1.67
CA SER A 19 6.61 10.65 2.87
C SER A 19 5.86 11.81 3.53
N ARG A 20 4.81 12.35 2.89
CA ARG A 20 3.97 13.39 3.50
C ARG A 20 3.25 12.84 4.72
N THR A 21 3.38 13.53 5.85
CA THR A 21 2.86 13.03 7.14
C THR A 21 2.26 14.17 7.94
N ASN A 22 1.18 13.87 8.68
CA ASN A 22 0.58 14.79 9.63
C ASN A 22 1.29 14.64 10.98
N ALA A 23 1.96 15.69 11.45
CA ALA A 23 2.63 15.72 12.75
C ALA A 23 1.87 16.55 13.81
N GLY A 24 0.66 17.03 13.49
CA GLY A 24 -0.15 17.86 14.38
C GLY A 24 -1.02 18.85 13.60
N LEU A 25 -1.86 19.60 14.31
CA LEU A 25 -2.65 20.69 13.70
C LEU A 25 -1.69 21.64 12.96
N ASP A 26 -1.94 21.84 11.66
CA ASP A 26 -1.13 22.66 10.74
C ASP A 26 0.33 22.23 10.50
N HIS A 27 0.76 21.07 11.01
CA HIS A 27 2.13 20.58 10.84
C HIS A 27 2.18 19.42 9.83
N ILE A 28 2.21 19.76 8.55
CA ILE A 28 2.49 18.82 7.46
C ILE A 28 3.99 18.81 7.20
N SER A 29 4.62 17.64 7.30
CA SER A 29 6.07 17.49 7.14
C SER A 29 6.42 16.19 6.42
N THR A 30 7.71 16.05 6.08
CA THR A 30 8.24 14.90 5.36
C THR A 30 8.90 13.94 6.34
N PHE A 31 8.36 12.72 6.47
CA PHE A 31 8.94 11.65 7.27
C PHE A 31 9.03 10.36 6.45
N ARG A 32 10.16 9.66 6.56
CA ARG A 32 10.36 8.33 5.96
C ARG A 32 9.36 7.34 6.57
N LYS A 33 8.63 6.64 5.71
CA LYS A 33 7.67 5.59 6.09
C LYS A 33 8.11 4.19 5.72
N MET A 34 9.30 4.07 5.14
CA MET A 34 9.95 2.81 4.80
C MET A 34 11.22 2.66 5.62
N MET A 35 11.46 1.46 6.11
CA MET A 35 12.70 1.05 6.77
C MET A 35 13.17 -0.28 6.23
N VAL A 36 14.48 -0.39 6.04
CA VAL A 36 15.14 -1.59 5.54
C VAL A 36 16.02 -2.17 6.64
N TYR A 37 15.84 -3.46 6.92
CA TYR A 37 16.66 -4.25 7.83
C TYR A 37 17.39 -5.30 7.00
N GLU A 38 18.71 -5.19 6.91
CA GLU A 38 19.52 -6.07 6.07
C GLU A 38 20.66 -6.69 6.88
N LYS A 39 20.83 -8.00 6.71
CA LYS A 39 22.08 -8.71 7.02
C LYS A 39 22.43 -9.50 5.76
N ARG A 40 23.32 -8.92 4.95
CA ARG A 40 23.64 -9.39 3.60
C ARG A 40 23.98 -10.88 3.58
N GLY A 41 23.36 -11.59 2.66
CA GLY A 41 23.53 -13.04 2.49
C GLY A 41 22.74 -13.88 3.50
N GLU A 42 22.00 -13.27 4.41
CA GLU A 42 21.18 -13.98 5.40
C GLU A 42 19.72 -13.53 5.40
N ARG A 43 19.45 -12.22 5.45
CA ARG A 43 18.08 -11.71 5.50
C ARG A 43 17.97 -10.29 4.96
N PHE A 44 16.84 -10.03 4.31
CA PHE A 44 16.43 -8.72 3.85
C PHE A 44 14.97 -8.50 4.23
N MET A 45 14.65 -7.43 4.96
CA MET A 45 13.30 -7.14 5.42
C MET A 45 12.99 -5.65 5.28
N VAL A 46 11.75 -5.33 4.94
CA VAL A 46 11.26 -3.98 4.76
C VAL A 46 10.01 -3.78 5.60
N LEU A 47 9.97 -2.69 6.35
CA LEU A 47 8.82 -2.23 7.13
C LEU A 47 8.27 -0.94 6.51
N LEU A 48 6.99 -0.95 6.15
CA LEU A 48 6.22 0.23 5.76
C LEU A 48 5.27 0.62 6.90
N SER A 49 5.11 1.91 7.17
CA SER A 49 4.23 2.41 8.23
C SER A 49 3.18 3.41 7.75
N ALA A 50 2.00 3.35 8.38
CA ALA A 50 0.91 4.30 8.25
C ALA A 50 0.18 4.46 9.59
N GLY A 51 -0.56 5.55 9.74
CA GLY A 51 -1.31 5.87 10.95
C GLY A 51 -0.62 6.94 11.79
N ASN A 52 -0.72 6.83 13.12
CA ASN A 52 -0.13 7.79 14.04
C ASN A 52 1.41 7.75 13.98
N LEU A 53 2.03 8.90 13.68
CA LEU A 53 3.47 9.00 13.52
C LEU A 53 4.24 8.60 14.79
N SER A 54 3.81 9.08 15.97
CA SER A 54 4.46 8.78 17.25
C SER A 54 4.45 7.29 17.58
N ILE A 55 3.30 6.64 17.35
CA ILE A 55 3.16 5.18 17.52
C ILE A 55 4.08 4.44 16.55
N SER A 56 4.02 4.77 15.25
CA SER A 56 4.82 4.08 14.24
C SER A 56 6.33 4.23 14.45
N GLN A 57 6.79 5.41 14.89
CA GLN A 57 8.19 5.64 15.21
C GLN A 57 8.62 4.86 16.46
N SER A 58 7.77 4.84 17.50
CA SER A 58 8.05 4.05 18.71
C SER A 58 8.11 2.56 18.43
N VAL A 59 7.19 2.03 17.60
CA VAL A 59 7.20 0.62 17.18
C VAL A 59 8.47 0.30 16.39
N ARG A 60 8.87 1.17 15.45
CA ARG A 60 10.11 1.00 14.68
C ARG A 60 11.34 0.94 15.59
N GLU A 61 11.40 1.83 16.57
CA GLU A 61 12.55 1.93 17.49
C GLU A 61 12.66 0.68 18.35
N ILE A 62 11.55 0.27 18.99
CA ILE A 62 11.56 -0.89 19.88
C ILE A 62 11.71 -2.20 19.11
N LEU A 63 11.30 -2.28 17.84
CA LEU A 63 11.43 -3.49 17.02
C LEU A 63 12.88 -4.01 16.96
N GLN A 64 13.87 -3.12 17.03
CA GLN A 64 15.29 -3.51 16.97
C GLN A 64 15.74 -4.29 18.21
N THR A 65 15.09 -4.09 19.35
CA THR A 65 15.44 -4.66 20.65
C THR A 65 14.35 -5.57 21.21
N GLN A 66 13.14 -5.56 20.65
CA GLN A 66 12.02 -6.39 21.07
C GLN A 66 12.37 -7.87 20.96
N GLN A 67 12.02 -8.61 22.00
CA GLN A 67 12.27 -10.05 22.10
C GLN A 67 10.96 -10.78 22.36
N LEU A 68 10.89 -12.01 21.86
CA LEU A 68 9.90 -13.00 22.23
C LEU A 68 10.60 -14.18 22.90
N GLU A 69 9.98 -14.75 23.91
CA GLU A 69 10.45 -16.01 24.48
C GLU A 69 10.33 -17.12 23.44
N ASP A 70 11.36 -17.97 23.33
CA ASP A 70 11.29 -19.18 22.52
C ASP A 70 10.56 -20.25 23.34
N GLU A 71 9.41 -20.70 22.83
CA GLU A 71 8.58 -21.76 23.44
C GLU A 71 9.37 -23.07 23.65
N ASN A 72 10.48 -23.25 22.92
CA ASN A 72 11.36 -24.41 23.04
C ASN A 72 12.55 -24.21 23.99
N GLY A 73 12.58 -23.10 24.75
CA GLY A 73 13.65 -22.78 25.71
C GLY A 73 14.97 -22.34 25.05
N GLY A 74 14.94 -21.98 23.77
CA GLY A 74 16.07 -21.40 23.05
C GLY A 74 16.32 -19.92 23.41
N PRO A 75 17.29 -19.27 22.74
CA PRO A 75 17.54 -17.85 22.93
C PRO A 75 16.32 -17.02 22.50
N PRO A 76 16.09 -15.84 23.11
CA PRO A 76 14.97 -14.97 22.74
C PRO A 76 14.96 -14.64 21.24
N ILE A 77 13.78 -14.67 20.64
CA ILE A 77 13.55 -14.42 19.22
C ILE A 77 13.45 -12.92 18.98
N THR A 78 14.26 -12.43 18.03
CA THR A 78 14.33 -11.05 17.53
C THR A 78 14.22 -11.06 16.02
N ILE A 79 14.04 -9.90 15.38
CA ILE A 79 14.08 -9.81 13.91
C ILE A 79 15.43 -10.27 13.33
N TRP A 80 16.51 -10.28 14.12
CA TRP A 80 17.87 -10.59 13.68
C TRP A 80 18.25 -12.07 13.80
N ASN A 81 17.52 -12.85 14.59
CA ASN A 81 17.75 -14.29 14.75
C ASN A 81 16.50 -15.14 14.47
N ALA A 82 15.35 -14.52 14.14
CA ALA A 82 14.15 -15.20 13.68
C ALA A 82 14.50 -16.19 12.56
N LYS A 83 13.93 -17.40 12.67
CA LYS A 83 14.14 -18.51 11.72
C LYS A 83 13.21 -18.41 10.51
N SER A 84 12.12 -17.66 10.65
CA SER A 84 11.14 -17.43 9.59
C SER A 84 10.67 -15.98 9.57
N MET A 85 10.19 -15.52 8.41
CA MET A 85 9.52 -14.22 8.33
C MET A 85 8.25 -14.16 9.20
N PHE A 86 7.61 -15.31 9.46
CA PHE A 86 6.49 -15.39 10.40
C PHE A 86 6.93 -15.03 11.82
N ASP A 87 8.05 -15.60 12.30
CA ASP A 87 8.59 -15.27 13.62
C ASP A 87 9.04 -13.81 13.71
N ALA A 88 9.70 -13.29 12.68
CA ALA A 88 10.04 -11.87 12.60
C ALA A 88 8.78 -10.98 12.68
N THR A 89 7.68 -11.40 12.04
CA THR A 89 6.39 -10.69 12.09
C THR A 89 5.70 -10.83 13.46
N ARG A 90 5.86 -11.95 14.17
CA ARG A 90 5.43 -12.09 15.57
C ARG A 90 6.14 -11.10 16.48
N VAL A 91 7.46 -10.92 16.31
CA VAL A 91 8.25 -9.93 17.05
C VAL A 91 7.72 -8.52 16.79
N LEU A 92 7.38 -8.19 15.54
CA LEU A 92 6.72 -6.92 15.20
C LEU A 92 5.35 -6.76 15.87
N GLY A 93 4.52 -7.80 15.85
CA GLY A 93 3.23 -7.78 16.56
C GLY A 93 3.38 -7.57 18.06
N ALA A 94 4.43 -8.14 18.67
CA ALA A 94 4.76 -7.91 20.08
C ALA A 94 5.24 -6.48 20.35
N ALA A 95 6.04 -5.90 19.45
CA ALA A 95 6.45 -4.49 19.52
C ALA A 95 5.23 -3.56 19.48
N VAL A 96 4.24 -3.82 18.60
CA VAL A 96 2.99 -3.06 18.54
C VAL A 96 2.24 -3.13 19.88
N ARG A 97 2.06 -4.34 20.43
CA ARG A 97 1.37 -4.54 21.72
C ARG A 97 2.10 -3.86 22.87
N HIS A 98 3.43 -3.90 22.90
CA HIS A 98 4.23 -3.21 23.92
C HIS A 98 3.96 -1.70 23.91
N ILE A 99 3.94 -1.07 22.73
CA ILE A 99 3.62 0.36 22.62
C ILE A 99 2.16 0.65 23.00
N GLN A 100 1.24 -0.25 22.67
CA GLN A 100 -0.17 -0.14 23.09
C GLN A 100 -0.32 -0.22 24.61
N GLU A 101 0.39 -1.12 25.28
CA GLU A 101 0.39 -1.25 26.73
C GLU A 101 0.98 -0.01 27.42
N ARG A 102 2.05 0.55 26.85
CA ARG A 102 2.74 1.74 27.37
C ARG A 102 1.91 3.01 27.21
N ASP A 103 1.41 3.28 26.00
CA ASP A 103 0.85 4.58 25.63
C ASP A 103 -0.67 4.59 25.48
N GLY A 104 -1.30 3.43 25.27
CA GLY A 104 -2.71 3.31 24.87
C GLY A 104 -3.67 4.03 25.81
N LYS A 105 -3.53 3.81 27.14
CA LYS A 105 -4.38 4.48 28.14
C LYS A 105 -4.18 5.99 28.18
N ALA A 106 -2.97 6.48 27.90
CA ALA A 106 -2.70 7.91 27.88
C ALA A 106 -3.29 8.57 26.63
N LEU A 107 -3.15 7.91 25.46
CA LEU A 107 -3.74 8.35 24.20
C LEU A 107 -5.26 8.39 24.27
N GLU A 108 -5.89 7.35 24.82
CA GLU A 108 -7.34 7.28 25.02
C GLU A 108 -7.85 8.45 25.87
N ARG A 109 -7.20 8.75 27.00
CA ARG A 109 -7.56 9.92 27.85
C ARG A 109 -7.42 11.25 27.13
N ALA A 110 -6.51 11.35 26.16
CA ALA A 110 -6.31 12.52 25.33
C ALA A 110 -7.26 12.56 24.11
N GLY A 111 -8.16 11.58 23.96
CA GLY A 111 -9.07 11.47 22.82
C GLY A 111 -8.38 11.11 21.51
N VAL A 112 -7.23 10.41 21.58
CA VAL A 112 -6.44 9.98 20.43
C VAL A 112 -6.52 8.46 20.31
N ASP A 113 -6.97 7.98 19.15
CA ASP A 113 -7.03 6.54 18.88
C ASP A 113 -5.63 5.95 18.70
N PHE A 114 -5.43 4.75 19.27
CA PHE A 114 -4.25 3.93 18.97
C PHE A 114 -4.39 3.32 17.57
N ASN A 115 -3.89 4.03 16.57
CA ASN A 115 -3.98 3.62 15.17
C ASN A 115 -2.60 3.51 14.52
N CYS A 116 -2.20 2.27 14.20
CA CYS A 116 -1.07 2.01 13.33
C CYS A 116 -1.39 0.85 12.38
N SER A 117 -0.96 0.98 11.13
CA SER A 117 -1.08 -0.06 10.12
C SER A 117 0.29 -0.21 9.48
N LEU A 118 0.80 -1.44 9.47
CA LEU A 118 2.15 -1.73 9.03
C LEU A 118 2.12 -2.80 7.95
N VAL A 119 3.07 -2.74 7.03
CA VAL A 119 3.35 -3.83 6.10
C VAL A 119 4.78 -4.26 6.31
N PHE A 120 4.99 -5.55 6.52
CA PHE A 120 6.30 -6.12 6.78
C PHE A 120 6.55 -7.28 5.82
N GLY A 121 7.61 -7.17 5.03
CA GLY A 121 7.91 -8.18 4.03
C GLY A 121 9.39 -8.31 3.79
N GLY A 122 9.81 -9.44 3.24
CA GLY A 122 11.22 -9.75 3.09
C GLY A 122 11.47 -11.21 2.82
N GLN A 123 12.73 -11.60 2.96
CA GLN A 123 13.17 -12.98 2.85
C GLN A 123 14.28 -13.25 3.86
N ILE A 124 14.20 -14.42 4.48
CA ILE A 124 15.26 -15.01 5.32
C ILE A 124 15.80 -16.23 4.56
N ALA A 125 17.11 -16.45 4.62
CA ALA A 125 17.79 -17.55 3.95
C ALA A 125 17.10 -18.89 4.27
N GLY A 126 16.76 -19.65 3.22
CA GLY A 126 16.04 -20.92 3.35
C GLY A 126 14.52 -20.81 3.27
N GLU A 127 13.95 -19.61 3.21
CA GLU A 127 12.52 -19.39 2.95
C GLU A 127 12.30 -18.63 1.63
N SER A 128 11.14 -18.82 1.00
CA SER A 128 10.67 -17.94 -0.06
C SER A 128 10.34 -16.54 0.49
N PRO A 129 10.32 -15.47 -0.34
CA PRO A 129 9.86 -14.16 0.09
C PRO A 129 8.43 -14.19 0.66
N ARG A 130 8.21 -13.49 1.79
CA ARG A 130 6.92 -13.41 2.47
C ARG A 130 6.54 -11.95 2.73
N LEU A 131 5.25 -11.68 2.82
CA LEU A 131 4.71 -10.34 2.96
C LEU A 131 3.47 -10.35 3.86
N PHE A 132 3.46 -9.49 4.86
CA PHE A 132 2.44 -9.43 5.91
C PHE A 132 1.87 -8.02 6.07
N GLN A 133 0.59 -7.95 6.41
CA GLN A 133 -0.05 -6.74 6.92
C GLN A 133 -0.29 -6.90 8.43
N VAL A 134 0.26 -6.01 9.24
CA VAL A 134 0.11 -6.00 10.70
C VAL A 134 -0.84 -4.87 11.11
N TYR A 135 -1.82 -5.22 11.94
CA TYR A 135 -2.86 -4.30 12.41
C TYR A 135 -2.51 -3.70 13.79
N SER A 136 -3.25 -2.67 14.21
CA SER A 136 -3.06 -1.99 15.51
C SER A 136 -3.12 -2.92 16.73
N ALA A 137 -3.79 -4.08 16.63
CA ALA A 137 -3.83 -5.09 17.70
C ALA A 137 -2.60 -6.02 17.74
N GLY A 138 -1.64 -5.81 16.82
CA GLY A 138 -0.44 -6.63 16.66
C GLY A 138 -0.70 -8.02 16.08
N ASN A 139 -1.91 -8.32 15.61
CA ASN A 139 -2.18 -9.47 14.76
C ASN A 139 -1.92 -9.12 13.28
N PHE A 140 -1.83 -10.13 12.43
CA PHE A 140 -1.45 -9.94 11.04
C PHE A 140 -2.03 -11.00 10.11
N ILE A 141 -2.06 -10.67 8.82
CA ILE A 141 -2.37 -11.58 7.71
C ILE A 141 -1.19 -11.65 6.75
N GLU A 142 -1.13 -12.70 5.93
CA GLU A 142 -0.08 -12.93 4.94
C GLU A 142 -0.62 -12.83 3.50
N ALA A 143 0.18 -12.28 2.59
CA ALA A 143 -0.13 -12.22 1.17
C ALA A 143 -0.01 -13.59 0.50
N THR A 144 -1.02 -13.96 -0.28
CA THR A 144 -1.09 -15.20 -1.06
C THR A 144 -0.99 -14.91 -2.56
N ALA A 145 -1.07 -15.93 -3.40
CA ALA A 145 -1.09 -15.74 -4.86
C ALA A 145 -2.39 -15.03 -5.33
N GLU A 146 -3.51 -15.27 -4.64
CA GLU A 146 -4.81 -14.65 -4.92
C GLU A 146 -4.85 -13.19 -4.44
N THR A 147 -4.07 -12.85 -3.41
CA THR A 147 -3.94 -11.48 -2.89
C THR A 147 -2.46 -11.12 -2.77
N PRO A 148 -1.79 -10.78 -3.89
CA PRO A 148 -0.34 -10.63 -3.95
C PRO A 148 0.17 -9.26 -3.50
N TYR A 149 -0.68 -8.38 -2.96
CA TYR A 149 -0.24 -7.06 -2.52
C TYR A 149 -1.05 -6.56 -1.32
N PHE A 150 -0.44 -5.67 -0.53
CA PHE A 150 -1.11 -4.92 0.53
C PHE A 150 -0.93 -3.42 0.34
N GLN A 151 -1.93 -2.66 0.75
CA GLN A 151 -1.91 -1.20 0.78
C GLN A 151 -2.27 -0.72 2.19
N ILE A 152 -1.62 0.34 2.66
CA ILE A 152 -1.91 1.00 3.93
C ILE A 152 -2.01 2.52 3.75
N GLY A 153 -2.85 3.16 4.56
CA GLY A 153 -3.20 4.58 4.41
C GLY A 153 -4.30 4.82 3.37
N GLU A 154 -4.15 5.82 2.51
CA GLU A 154 -5.11 6.26 1.47
C GLU A 154 -5.09 5.34 0.25
N ALA A 155 -5.41 4.07 0.44
CA ALA A 155 -5.22 2.99 -0.54
C ALA A 155 -6.19 3.02 -1.73
N LYS A 156 -7.36 3.65 -1.59
CA LYS A 156 -8.50 3.45 -2.51
C LYS A 156 -8.24 3.97 -3.93
N TYR A 157 -7.53 5.09 -4.07
CA TYR A 157 -7.34 5.78 -5.36
C TYR A 157 -6.43 5.00 -6.31
N GLY A 158 -5.35 4.43 -5.76
CA GLY A 158 -4.36 3.66 -6.51
C GLY A 158 -4.70 2.19 -6.70
N LYS A 159 -5.75 1.68 -6.04
CA LYS A 159 -6.13 0.25 -6.09
C LYS A 159 -6.52 -0.26 -7.50
N PRO A 160 -7.33 0.46 -8.30
CA PRO A 160 -7.85 -0.09 -9.56
C PRO A 160 -6.79 -0.44 -10.62
N VAL A 161 -5.61 0.19 -10.61
CA VAL A 161 -4.53 -0.17 -11.54
C VAL A 161 -3.79 -1.42 -11.06
N LEU A 162 -3.64 -1.60 -9.75
CA LEU A 162 -3.04 -2.80 -9.16
C LEU A 162 -3.90 -4.04 -9.49
N ASP A 163 -5.21 -3.94 -9.29
CA ASP A 163 -6.17 -5.02 -9.59
C ASP A 163 -6.19 -5.44 -11.06
N ARG A 164 -5.91 -4.51 -11.99
CA ARG A 164 -5.97 -4.76 -13.43
C ARG A 164 -4.68 -5.33 -14.02
N VAL A 165 -3.54 -5.07 -13.39
CA VAL A 165 -2.21 -5.33 -13.97
C VAL A 165 -1.44 -6.41 -13.22
N LEU A 166 -1.57 -6.46 -11.89
CA LEU A 166 -0.72 -7.35 -11.08
C LEU A 166 -1.24 -8.78 -11.10
N THR A 167 -0.32 -9.70 -11.39
CA THR A 167 -0.47 -11.14 -11.25
C THR A 167 0.78 -11.71 -10.59
N PRO A 168 0.76 -12.91 -9.99
CA PRO A 168 1.97 -13.50 -9.39
C PRO A 168 3.17 -13.63 -10.35
N THR A 169 2.91 -13.71 -11.66
CA THR A 169 3.92 -13.83 -12.72
C THR A 169 4.40 -12.49 -13.27
N THR A 170 3.84 -11.36 -12.83
CA THR A 170 4.24 -10.02 -13.29
C THR A 170 5.73 -9.79 -12.96
N PRO A 171 6.57 -9.34 -13.93
CA PRO A 171 7.97 -9.04 -13.67
C PRO A 171 8.15 -7.85 -12.71
N LEU A 172 9.25 -7.82 -11.95
CA LEU A 172 9.53 -6.77 -10.96
C LEU A 172 9.51 -5.36 -11.54
N ASN A 173 10.10 -5.15 -12.73
CA ASN A 173 10.12 -3.84 -13.39
C ASN A 173 8.70 -3.35 -13.76
N GLU A 174 7.82 -4.26 -14.14
CA GLU A 174 6.43 -3.94 -14.45
C GLU A 174 5.63 -3.65 -13.18
N ALA A 175 5.84 -4.42 -12.12
CA ALA A 175 5.23 -4.17 -10.82
C ALA A 175 5.68 -2.84 -10.19
N ALA A 176 6.96 -2.49 -10.28
CA ALA A 176 7.47 -1.19 -9.86
C ALA A 176 6.82 -0.04 -10.63
N LYS A 177 6.68 -0.19 -11.96
CA LYS A 177 5.95 0.78 -12.79
C LYS A 177 4.48 0.88 -12.40
N CYS A 178 3.81 -0.25 -12.15
CA CYS A 178 2.42 -0.29 -11.69
C CYS A 178 2.25 0.41 -10.33
N ALA A 179 3.16 0.19 -9.38
CA ALA A 179 3.16 0.88 -8.09
C ALA A 179 3.32 2.41 -8.24
N LEU A 180 4.19 2.87 -9.16
CA LEU A 180 4.36 4.30 -9.44
C LEU A 180 3.12 4.91 -10.09
N VAL A 181 2.45 4.19 -11.01
CA VAL A 181 1.17 4.64 -11.59
C VAL A 181 0.08 4.70 -10.52
N SER A 182 0.02 3.70 -9.65
CA SER A 182 -0.87 3.68 -8.49
C SER A 182 -0.66 4.90 -7.58
N MET A 183 0.61 5.27 -7.33
CA MET A 183 0.97 6.45 -6.57
C MET A 183 0.60 7.76 -7.28
N ASP A 184 0.77 7.86 -8.61
CA ASP A 184 0.34 9.05 -9.37
C ASP A 184 -1.16 9.31 -9.23
N SER A 185 -1.99 8.27 -9.37
CA SER A 185 -3.43 8.38 -9.17
C SER A 185 -3.76 8.89 -7.77
N THR A 186 -3.11 8.37 -6.73
CA THR A 186 -3.32 8.81 -5.35
C THR A 186 -2.86 10.25 -5.13
N LEU A 187 -1.67 10.63 -5.61
CA LEU A 187 -1.14 12.00 -5.50
C LEU A 187 -2.05 13.04 -6.16
N LYS A 188 -2.65 12.70 -7.31
CA LYS A 188 -3.58 13.59 -8.04
C LYS A 188 -4.91 13.76 -7.32
N SER A 189 -5.36 12.76 -6.56
CA SER A 189 -6.71 12.74 -5.98
C SER A 189 -6.76 12.99 -4.47
N ASN A 190 -5.63 12.95 -3.77
CA ASN A 190 -5.59 13.13 -2.32
C ASN A 190 -4.31 13.86 -1.86
N LEU A 191 -4.48 15.11 -1.39
CA LEU A 191 -3.38 15.98 -0.95
C LEU A 191 -2.66 15.48 0.31
N SER A 192 -3.22 14.51 1.02
CA SER A 192 -2.62 13.94 2.22
C SER A 192 -1.47 12.97 1.93
N VAL A 193 -1.27 12.64 0.64
CA VAL A 193 -0.17 11.84 0.11
C VAL A 193 0.79 12.76 -0.64
N GLY A 194 2.09 12.54 -0.53
CA GLY A 194 3.06 13.46 -1.12
C GLY A 194 4.49 12.92 -1.26
N LEU A 195 5.19 13.54 -2.21
CA LEU A 195 6.61 13.35 -2.47
C LEU A 195 7.48 13.84 -1.28
N PRO A 196 8.74 13.37 -1.18
CA PRO A 196 9.37 12.30 -1.97
C PRO A 196 8.77 10.91 -1.70
N LEU A 197 9.06 9.96 -2.59
CA LEU A 197 8.74 8.54 -2.42
C LEU A 197 10.00 7.74 -2.13
N ASP A 198 9.85 6.64 -1.41
CA ASP A 198 10.87 5.60 -1.28
C ASP A 198 10.41 4.35 -2.03
N LEU A 199 11.24 3.84 -2.93
CA LEU A 199 11.02 2.63 -3.73
C LEU A 199 12.11 1.61 -3.45
N VAL A 200 11.73 0.35 -3.21
CA VAL A 200 12.63 -0.80 -3.09
C VAL A 200 12.15 -1.90 -4.03
N VAL A 201 13.07 -2.50 -4.79
CA VAL A 201 12.79 -3.63 -5.68
C VAL A 201 13.74 -4.78 -5.33
N TYR A 202 13.21 -5.78 -4.64
CA TYR A 202 13.96 -6.93 -4.15
C TYR A 202 13.73 -8.15 -5.06
N GLU A 203 14.81 -8.82 -5.44
CA GLU A 203 14.78 -10.05 -6.22
C GLU A 203 14.82 -11.27 -5.29
N THR A 204 14.00 -12.28 -5.60
CA THR A 204 13.97 -13.55 -4.86
C THR A 204 15.38 -14.16 -4.77
N ASP A 205 15.73 -14.64 -3.58
CA ASP A 205 17.00 -15.30 -3.23
C ASP A 205 18.23 -14.39 -3.24
N ALA A 206 18.09 -13.08 -3.50
CA ALA A 206 19.22 -12.15 -3.48
C ALA A 206 19.80 -11.92 -2.07
N LEU A 207 18.95 -12.02 -1.03
CA LEU A 207 19.29 -11.81 0.40
C LEU A 207 20.08 -10.51 0.71
N ALA A 208 19.99 -9.53 -0.20
CA ALA A 208 20.48 -8.17 -0.10
C ALA A 208 19.78 -7.34 -1.20
N CYS A 209 19.70 -6.02 -1.04
CA CYS A 209 19.08 -5.15 -2.06
C CYS A 209 19.77 -3.80 -2.17
N ASP A 210 20.33 -3.53 -3.34
CA ASP A 210 20.89 -2.21 -3.67
C ASP A 210 19.96 -1.39 -4.59
N ASN A 211 18.86 -2.00 -5.08
CA ASN A 211 17.82 -1.36 -5.89
C ASN A 211 16.86 -0.53 -5.01
N ILE A 212 17.37 0.57 -4.46
CA ILE A 212 16.66 1.49 -3.58
C ILE A 212 16.70 2.89 -4.18
N ALA A 213 15.56 3.56 -4.30
CA ALA A 213 15.46 4.89 -4.89
C ALA A 213 14.59 5.84 -4.06
N CYS A 214 15.06 7.08 -3.92
CA CYS A 214 14.28 8.21 -3.42
C CYS A 214 13.79 9.03 -4.62
N ILE A 215 12.48 9.13 -4.82
CA ILE A 215 11.85 9.77 -5.97
C ILE A 215 11.25 11.10 -5.51
N ASP A 216 11.91 12.20 -5.85
CA ASP A 216 11.44 13.55 -5.59
C ASP A 216 10.63 14.12 -6.77
N GLU A 217 10.29 15.41 -6.68
CA GLU A 217 9.56 16.15 -7.72
C GLU A 217 10.36 16.38 -9.02
N PHE A 218 11.68 16.24 -8.95
CA PHE A 218 12.58 16.45 -10.09
C PHE A 218 12.96 15.14 -10.79
N ASN A 219 12.62 13.98 -10.23
CA ASN A 219 12.89 12.68 -10.82
C ASN A 219 12.33 12.59 -12.25
N GLN A 220 13.22 12.43 -13.23
CA GLN A 220 12.87 12.46 -14.65
C GLN A 220 12.03 11.25 -15.07
N TYR A 221 12.35 10.07 -14.54
CA TYR A 221 11.61 8.85 -14.84
C TYR A 221 10.17 8.93 -14.33
N PHE A 222 9.96 9.37 -13.10
CA PHE A 222 8.61 9.50 -12.56
C PHE A 222 7.80 10.56 -13.32
N ARG A 223 8.39 11.71 -13.68
CA ARG A 223 7.73 12.69 -14.57
C ARG A 223 7.30 12.09 -15.90
N MET A 224 8.20 11.32 -16.55
CA MET A 224 7.89 10.63 -17.79
C MET A 224 6.72 9.64 -17.63
N VAL A 225 6.72 8.81 -16.57
CA VAL A 225 5.63 7.87 -16.28
C VAL A 225 4.30 8.60 -16.13
N ARG A 226 4.25 9.67 -15.33
CA ARG A 226 3.03 10.46 -15.06
C ARG A 226 2.44 11.08 -16.32
N ASN A 227 3.29 11.69 -17.16
CA ASN A 227 2.86 12.32 -18.40
C ASN A 227 2.37 11.28 -19.41
N THR A 228 3.19 10.26 -19.67
CA THR A 228 2.87 9.20 -20.65
C THR A 228 1.59 8.46 -20.26
N TRP A 229 1.41 8.15 -18.98
CA TRP A 229 0.20 7.49 -18.49
C TRP A 229 -1.04 8.37 -18.65
N GLY A 230 -0.94 9.66 -18.32
CA GLY A 230 -2.02 10.62 -18.51
C GLY A 230 -2.44 10.74 -19.97
N ASP A 231 -1.48 10.91 -20.87
CA ASP A 231 -1.73 11.04 -22.31
C ASP A 231 -2.36 9.77 -22.89
N LYS A 232 -1.87 8.58 -22.48
CA LYS A 232 -2.41 7.29 -22.93
C LYS A 232 -3.81 7.02 -22.42
N LEU A 233 -4.11 7.37 -21.16
CA LEU A 233 -5.48 7.28 -20.64
C LEU A 233 -6.44 8.20 -21.40
N ARG A 234 -6.00 9.41 -21.74
CA ARG A 234 -6.82 10.33 -22.53
C ARG A 234 -7.09 9.79 -23.93
N GLN A 235 -6.06 9.27 -24.61
CA GLN A 235 -6.21 8.63 -25.92
C GLN A 235 -7.15 7.43 -25.88
N ALA A 236 -7.03 6.57 -24.85
CA ALA A 236 -7.93 5.44 -24.67
C ALA A 236 -9.37 5.90 -24.43
N PHE A 237 -9.59 6.92 -23.60
CA PHE A 237 -10.92 7.49 -23.36
C PHE A 237 -11.53 8.09 -24.63
N ASP A 238 -10.78 8.88 -25.38
CA ASP A 238 -11.24 9.51 -26.62
C ASP A 238 -11.51 8.48 -27.75
N SER A 239 -11.04 7.23 -27.59
CA SER A 239 -11.31 6.13 -28.53
C SER A 239 -12.59 5.35 -28.23
N ILE A 240 -13.24 5.60 -27.09
CA ILE A 240 -14.51 4.97 -26.72
C ILE A 240 -15.64 5.71 -27.42
N GLU A 241 -16.55 4.98 -28.07
CA GLU A 241 -17.71 5.56 -28.74
C GLU A 241 -18.64 6.28 -27.74
N ASP A 242 -19.23 7.39 -28.18
CA ASP A 242 -20.18 8.14 -27.38
C ASP A 242 -21.43 7.28 -27.07
N PRO A 243 -22.01 7.38 -25.87
CA PRO A 243 -23.22 6.64 -25.54
C PRO A 243 -24.39 7.11 -26.42
N HIS A 244 -25.05 6.17 -27.09
CA HIS A 244 -26.28 6.46 -27.83
C HIS A 244 -27.50 6.43 -26.89
N TRP A 245 -28.33 7.47 -26.94
CA TRP A 245 -29.48 7.62 -26.05
C TRP A 245 -30.81 7.12 -26.65
N ASP A 246 -30.81 6.74 -27.93
CA ASP A 246 -31.99 6.32 -28.66
C ASP A 246 -32.29 4.82 -28.40
N SER A 247 -33.56 4.49 -28.17
CA SER A 247 -34.03 3.12 -27.87
C SER A 247 -34.22 2.26 -29.14
N GLY A 248 -33.38 2.47 -30.16
CA GLY A 248 -33.35 1.63 -31.35
C GLY A 248 -32.52 0.36 -31.12
N ASP A 249 -32.59 -0.57 -32.08
CA ASP A 249 -31.84 -1.84 -32.12
C ASP A 249 -30.34 -1.60 -32.39
N ASN A 250 -29.73 -0.72 -31.58
CA ASN A 250 -28.34 -0.30 -31.66
C ASN A 250 -27.59 -0.88 -30.46
N ALA A 251 -26.59 -1.71 -30.74
CA ALA A 251 -25.74 -2.34 -29.72
C ALA A 251 -25.00 -1.34 -28.81
N ALA A 252 -24.89 -0.07 -29.22
CA ALA A 252 -24.28 1.01 -28.44
C ALA A 252 -25.30 1.88 -27.67
N SER A 253 -26.57 1.49 -27.62
CA SER A 253 -27.59 2.21 -26.83
C SER A 253 -27.38 2.00 -25.33
N ILE A 254 -27.44 3.11 -24.57
CA ILE A 254 -27.44 3.09 -23.10
C ILE A 254 -28.85 2.82 -22.52
N GLN A 255 -29.89 2.87 -23.36
CA GLN A 255 -31.26 2.58 -22.92
C GLN A 255 -31.43 1.06 -22.76
N PRO A 256 -32.01 0.59 -21.63
CA PRO A 256 -32.25 -0.82 -21.44
C PRO A 256 -33.37 -1.33 -22.37
N ASP A 257 -33.15 -2.46 -23.04
CA ASP A 257 -34.17 -3.14 -23.85
C ASP A 257 -35.32 -3.73 -23.00
N SER A 258 -35.09 -3.89 -21.69
CA SER A 258 -36.02 -4.56 -20.78
C SER A 258 -37.03 -3.61 -20.15
N SER A 259 -38.32 -3.94 -20.27
CA SER A 259 -39.43 -3.27 -19.60
C SER A 259 -39.43 -3.40 -18.07
N ALA A 260 -38.55 -4.23 -17.49
CA ALA A 260 -38.48 -4.48 -16.05
C ALA A 260 -37.80 -3.32 -15.27
N ILE A 261 -36.97 -2.51 -15.92
CA ILE A 261 -36.29 -1.36 -15.31
C ILE A 261 -36.69 -0.11 -16.11
N ARG A 262 -37.64 0.66 -15.56
CA ARG A 262 -38.09 1.90 -16.21
C ARG A 262 -37.07 3.01 -15.96
N PRO A 263 -36.66 3.79 -16.99
CA PRO A 263 -35.83 4.97 -16.80
C PRO A 263 -36.48 5.97 -15.82
N VAL A 264 -35.65 6.74 -15.12
CA VAL A 264 -36.12 7.83 -14.26
C VAL A 264 -36.94 8.81 -15.10
N LYS A 265 -38.20 9.02 -14.74
CA LYS A 265 -39.09 9.94 -15.45
C LYS A 265 -38.82 11.38 -15.03
N LYS A 266 -38.82 12.29 -16.01
CA LYS A 266 -38.88 13.72 -15.74
C LYS A 266 -40.23 14.03 -15.09
N ILE A 267 -40.22 14.70 -13.94
CA ILE A 267 -41.44 15.25 -13.34
C ILE A 267 -41.78 16.53 -14.12
N THR A 268 -42.92 16.56 -14.79
CA THR A 268 -43.42 17.73 -15.53
C THR A 268 -44.58 18.37 -14.76
N ASN A 269 -44.69 19.70 -14.78
CA ASN A 269 -45.82 20.42 -14.18
C ASN A 269 -47.13 20.01 -14.87
N SER A 270 -48.17 19.75 -14.08
CA SER A 270 -49.47 19.23 -14.52
C SER A 270 -50.36 20.19 -15.33
N ASN A 271 -49.81 21.22 -15.99
CA ASN A 271 -50.59 22.27 -16.66
C ASN A 271 -50.15 22.51 -18.11
N VAL A 272 -50.11 21.46 -18.92
CA VAL A 272 -50.24 21.60 -20.38
C VAL A 272 -51.20 20.52 -20.90
N MET A 273 -52.48 20.67 -20.60
CA MET A 273 -53.55 20.24 -21.51
C MET A 273 -54.09 21.53 -22.14
N LEU A 274 -53.98 21.61 -23.47
CA LEU A 274 -54.84 22.46 -24.30
C LEU A 274 -56.26 21.90 -24.27
#